data_AF-A0A925A2I2-F1
#
_entry.id   AF-A0A925A2I2-F1
#
_cell.length_a   1.000
_cell.length_b   1.000
_cell.length_c   1.000
_cell.angle_alpha   90.00
_cell.angle_beta   90.00
_cell.angle_gamma   90.00
#
_symmetry.space_group_name_H-M   'P 1'
#
loop_
_entity.id
_entity.type
_entity.pdbx_description
1 polymer ?
#
loop_
_entity_poly.entity_id
_entity_poly.type
_entity_poly.pdbx_seq_one_letter_code
_entity_poly.pdbx_strand_id
1 'polypeptide(L)'
;MHVTFAGTLVVVKDRSVYRQGAPKTSSSTLQVPELTADVLRRWLPLLQDAADEHLIFFTRVGTLLSPHNVRRTLRTMLTDAGLSNLKVTPHTFRRAAGIVIARATDAETAAEVLGNSAEIARKHYIEPDEPMPIVTPALHLKSLAPRPAPTSKDDEWRSRPASPAGEE
;
A
#
# COMPACT_ATOMS: atom_id res chain seq x y z
N MET A 1 3.15 10.31 -8.52
CA MET A 1 4.47 9.70 -8.23
C MET A 1 4.53 8.32 -8.87
N HIS A 2 5.69 7.91 -9.40
CA HIS A 2 5.93 6.56 -9.91
C HIS A 2 6.76 5.75 -8.89
N VAL A 3 6.49 4.45 -8.78
CA VAL A 3 7.25 3.50 -7.96
C VAL A 3 7.70 2.35 -8.83
N THR A 4 9.00 2.05 -8.82
CA THR A 4 9.58 0.93 -9.56
C THR A 4 9.92 -0.20 -8.60
N PHE A 5 9.48 -1.42 -8.91
CA PHE A 5 9.79 -2.60 -8.09
C PHE A 5 11.17 -3.14 -8.42
N ALA A 6 12.11 -3.01 -7.49
CA ALA A 6 13.51 -3.42 -7.66
C ALA A 6 13.79 -4.89 -7.28
N GLY A 7 12.78 -5.71 -7.03
CA GLY A 7 12.96 -7.12 -6.65
C GLY A 7 11.69 -7.79 -6.14
N THR A 8 11.76 -9.09 -5.90
CA THR A 8 10.63 -9.90 -5.42
C THR A 8 10.98 -10.57 -4.11
N LEU A 9 10.04 -10.61 -3.16
CA LEU A 9 10.17 -11.47 -1.98
C LEU A 9 9.62 -12.87 -2.30
N VAL A 10 10.49 -13.87 -2.24
CA VAL A 10 10.13 -15.28 -2.44
C VAL A 10 9.97 -15.94 -1.08
N VAL A 11 8.84 -16.62 -0.91
CA VAL A 11 8.53 -17.38 0.29
C VAL A 11 8.77 -18.85 -0.03
N VAL A 12 9.77 -19.45 0.60
CA VAL A 12 10.00 -20.89 0.50
C VAL A 12 9.14 -21.58 1.56
N LYS A 13 8.48 -22.67 1.16
CA LYS A 13 7.76 -23.53 2.11
C LYS A 13 8.74 -23.98 3.21
N ASP A 14 8.34 -23.75 4.46
CA ASP A 14 9.00 -24.21 5.69
C ASP A 14 10.33 -23.60 6.14
N ARG A 15 10.92 -22.57 5.48
CA ARG A 15 12.24 -22.08 5.97
C ARG A 15 12.54 -20.59 5.99
N SER A 16 12.11 -19.78 5.02
CA SER A 16 12.47 -18.35 5.04
C SER A 16 11.79 -17.57 3.92
N VAL A 17 11.68 -16.26 4.14
CA VAL A 17 11.50 -15.29 3.07
C VAL A 17 12.88 -14.82 2.65
N TYR A 18 13.14 -14.71 1.35
CA TYR A 18 14.36 -14.07 0.83
C TYR A 18 14.01 -13.12 -0.31
N ARG A 19 14.87 -12.11 -0.53
CA ARG A 19 14.74 -11.18 -1.66
C ARG A 19 15.45 -11.79 -2.87
N GLN A 20 14.75 -11.86 -3.99
CA GLN A 20 15.31 -12.13 -5.31
C GLN A 20 15.50 -10.80 -6.03
N GLY A 21 16.71 -10.52 -6.52
CA GLY A 21 17.07 -9.23 -7.15
C GLY A 21 16.39 -8.94 -8.48
N ALA A 22 15.76 -9.94 -9.10
CA ALA A 22 14.93 -9.75 -10.29
C ALA A 22 13.44 -9.69 -9.93
N PRO A 23 12.68 -8.71 -10.44
CA PRO A 23 11.22 -8.75 -10.39
C PRO A 23 10.72 -9.98 -11.16
N LYS A 24 9.65 -10.62 -10.67
CA LYS A 24 9.09 -11.87 -11.23
C LYS A 24 8.54 -11.69 -12.66
N THR A 25 8.38 -10.45 -13.09
CA THR A 25 8.07 -10.00 -14.44
C THR A 25 8.92 -8.76 -14.74
N SER A 26 9.33 -8.56 -15.99
CA SER A 26 10.17 -7.44 -16.45
C SER A 26 9.69 -6.10 -15.88
N SER A 27 10.45 -5.51 -14.94
CA SER A 27 10.31 -4.13 -14.44
C SER A 27 8.87 -3.58 -14.42
N SER A 28 8.09 -3.88 -13.37
CA SER A 28 6.84 -3.19 -13.13
C SER A 28 7.12 -1.81 -12.50
N THR A 29 6.81 -0.74 -13.23
CA THR A 29 6.71 0.61 -12.66
C THR A 29 5.23 0.93 -12.54
N LEU A 30 4.80 1.41 -11.38
CA LEU A 30 3.40 1.71 -11.10
C LEU A 30 3.23 3.17 -10.70
N GLN A 31 2.19 3.81 -11.25
CA GLN A 31 1.69 5.08 -10.71
C GLN A 31 0.94 4.83 -9.41
N VAL A 32 1.40 5.47 -8.34
CA VAL A 32 0.76 5.35 -7.02
C VAL A 32 -0.12 6.58 -6.72
N PRO A 33 -1.25 6.41 -6.02
CA PRO A 33 -2.06 7.54 -5.53
C PRO A 33 -1.25 8.45 -4.60
N GLU A 34 -1.65 9.72 -4.50
CA GLU A 34 -0.93 10.70 -3.69
C GLU A 34 -0.86 10.31 -2.20
N LEU A 35 -1.91 9.68 -1.67
CA LEU A 35 -1.89 9.14 -0.30
C LEU A 35 -0.72 8.15 -0.11
N THR A 36 -0.53 7.25 -1.05
CA THR A 36 0.59 6.28 -1.02
C THR A 36 1.91 7.00 -1.19
N ALA A 37 1.99 7.99 -2.10
CA ALA A 37 3.17 8.81 -2.31
C ALA A 37 3.59 9.52 -1.01
N ASP A 38 2.64 10.12 -0.29
CA ASP A 38 2.89 10.84 0.96
C ASP A 38 3.39 9.91 2.07
N VAL A 39 2.82 8.71 2.18
CA VAL A 39 3.30 7.69 3.13
C VAL A 39 4.73 7.31 2.80
N LEU A 40 5.03 7.03 1.53
CA LEU A 40 6.37 6.65 1.09
C LEU A 40 7.39 7.78 1.30
N ARG A 41 7.03 9.03 1.00
CA ARG A 41 7.89 10.21 1.25
C ARG A 41 8.18 10.41 2.73
N ARG A 42 7.23 10.11 3.63
CA ARG A 42 7.47 10.14 5.08
C ARG A 42 8.37 9.00 5.57
N TRP A 43 8.35 7.86 4.89
CA TRP A 43 9.16 6.69 5.25
C TRP A 43 10.60 6.77 4.74
N LEU A 44 10.81 7.33 3.56
CA LEU A 44 12.13 7.36 2.91
C LEU A 44 13.25 7.99 3.76
N PRO A 45 13.03 9.09 4.51
CA PRO A 45 14.04 9.66 5.40
C PRO A 45 14.48 8.70 6.51
N LEU A 46 13.62 7.77 6.93
CA LEU A 46 13.96 6.74 7.93
C LEU A 46 14.92 5.67 7.38
N LEU A 47 15.17 5.68 6.08
CA LEU A 47 15.98 4.70 5.36
C LEU A 47 17.25 5.32 4.76
N GLN A 48 17.57 6.58 5.07
CA GLN A 48 18.68 7.31 4.44
C GLN A 48 20.06 6.66 4.65
N ASP A 49 20.26 6.00 5.79
CA ASP A 49 21.51 5.31 6.13
C ASP A 49 21.47 3.80 5.77
N ALA A 50 20.37 3.35 5.17
CA ALA A 50 20.20 1.95 4.82
C ALA A 50 20.87 1.62 3.48
N ALA A 51 21.36 0.38 3.33
CA ALA A 51 21.96 -0.08 2.08
C ALA A 51 20.98 0.02 0.90
N ASP A 52 21.48 0.15 -0.33
CA ASP A 52 20.67 0.32 -1.54
C ASP A 52 19.59 -0.77 -1.74
N GLU A 53 19.84 -1.98 -1.24
CA GLU A 53 18.91 -3.10 -1.35
C GLU A 53 17.94 -3.23 -0.16
N HIS A 54 17.95 -2.26 0.75
CA HIS A 54 17.10 -2.27 1.93
C HIS A 54 15.63 -2.16 1.56
N LEU A 55 14.79 -2.89 2.30
CA LEU A 55 13.36 -2.91 2.05
C LEU A 55 12.70 -1.64 2.56
N ILE A 56 11.66 -1.19 1.85
CA ILE A 56 10.77 -0.15 2.37
C ILE A 56 9.95 -0.68 3.55
N PHE A 57 9.46 -1.92 3.46
CA PHE A 57 8.69 -2.59 4.50
C PHE A 57 9.51 -3.72 5.12
N PHE A 58 9.87 -3.59 6.40
CA PHE A 58 10.69 -4.54 7.15
C PHE A 58 10.17 -4.70 8.58
N THR A 59 10.59 -5.75 9.28
CA THR A 59 10.25 -5.94 10.70
C THR A 59 11.02 -4.95 11.57
N ARG A 60 10.64 -4.81 12.85
CA ARG A 60 11.39 -3.98 13.81
C ARG A 60 12.88 -4.32 13.90
N VAL A 61 13.27 -5.56 13.58
CA VAL A 61 14.65 -6.05 13.66
C VAL A 61 15.37 -5.93 12.29
N GLY A 62 14.80 -5.24 11.30
CA GLY A 62 15.43 -5.07 9.98
C GLY A 62 15.22 -6.24 9.02
N THR A 63 14.41 -7.25 9.37
CA THR A 63 14.25 -8.46 8.54
C THR A 63 13.07 -8.37 7.58
N LEU A 64 13.04 -9.27 6.60
CA LEU A 64 11.96 -9.38 5.62
C LEU A 64 10.61 -9.62 6.31
N LEU A 65 9.59 -8.87 5.91
CA LEU A 65 8.22 -9.09 6.37
C LEU A 65 7.65 -10.35 5.73
N SER A 66 7.44 -11.38 6.54
CA SER A 66 6.75 -12.58 6.07
C SER A 66 5.26 -12.33 5.83
N PRO A 67 4.61 -13.07 4.91
CA PRO A 67 3.17 -12.97 4.72
C PRO A 67 2.38 -13.27 6.00
N HIS A 68 2.92 -14.08 6.90
CA HIS A 68 2.33 -14.32 8.21
C HIS A 68 2.33 -13.04 9.07
N ASN A 69 3.47 -12.35 9.13
CA ASN A 69 3.61 -11.11 9.89
C ASN A 69 2.69 -10.01 9.35
N VAL A 70 2.60 -9.86 8.03
CA VAL A 70 1.67 -8.89 7.39
C VAL A 70 0.22 -9.20 7.77
N ARG A 71 -0.21 -10.47 7.71
CA ARG A 71 -1.57 -10.86 8.10
C ARG A 71 -1.85 -10.64 9.58
N ARG A 72 -0.85 -10.91 10.44
CA ARG A 72 -0.96 -10.68 11.89
C ARG A 72 -1.13 -9.20 12.18
N THR A 73 -0.26 -8.35 11.62
CA THR A 73 -0.35 -6.89 11.77
C THR A 73 -1.68 -6.36 11.28
N LEU A 74 -2.15 -6.80 10.11
CA LEU A 74 -3.46 -6.41 9.59
C LEU A 74 -4.59 -6.79 10.54
N ARG A 75 -4.56 -8.00 11.11
CA ARG A 75 -5.59 -8.45 12.06
C ARG A 75 -5.61 -7.56 13.31
N THR A 76 -4.45 -7.20 13.84
CA THR A 76 -4.36 -6.26 14.97
C THR A 76 -4.98 -4.92 14.61
N MET A 77 -4.62 -4.33 13.46
CA MET A 77 -5.19 -3.06 13.00
C MET A 77 -6.72 -3.12 12.84
N LEU A 78 -7.26 -4.23 12.32
CA LEU A 78 -8.71 -4.40 12.20
C LEU A 78 -9.39 -4.50 13.57
N THR A 79 -8.77 -5.18 14.53
CA THR A 79 -9.28 -5.23 15.91
C THR A 79 -9.29 -3.85 16.54
N ASP A 80 -8.19 -3.10 16.43
CA ASP A 80 -8.07 -1.75 17.01
C ASP A 80 -9.08 -0.77 16.38
N ALA A 81 -9.43 -0.97 15.11
CA ALA A 81 -10.45 -0.19 14.41
C ALA A 81 -11.90 -0.66 14.67
N GLY A 82 -12.12 -1.68 15.51
CA GLY A 82 -13.46 -2.24 15.77
C GLY A 82 -14.05 -3.06 14.61
N LEU A 83 -13.20 -3.51 13.67
CA LEU A 83 -13.55 -4.24 12.45
C LEU A 83 -13.15 -5.72 12.51
N SER A 84 -12.94 -6.28 13.70
CA SER A 84 -12.49 -7.67 13.90
C SER A 84 -13.48 -8.72 13.37
N ASN A 85 -14.76 -8.36 13.25
CA ASN A 85 -15.81 -9.19 12.68
C ASN A 85 -15.71 -9.31 11.15
N LEU A 86 -15.01 -8.39 10.47
CA LEU A 86 -14.83 -8.45 9.03
C LEU A 86 -13.67 -9.41 8.68
N LYS A 87 -13.95 -10.37 7.80
CA LYS A 87 -12.94 -11.31 7.26
C LYS A 87 -12.05 -10.64 6.19
N VAL A 88 -11.36 -9.57 6.57
CA VAL A 88 -10.48 -8.81 5.66
C VAL A 88 -9.08 -9.44 5.64
N THR A 89 -8.57 -9.66 4.43
CA THR A 89 -7.22 -10.17 4.18
C THR A 89 -6.51 -9.26 3.18
N PRO A 90 -5.17 -9.37 3.00
CA PRO A 90 -4.47 -8.64 1.93
C PRO A 90 -5.07 -8.91 0.54
N HIS A 91 -5.60 -10.12 0.32
CA HIS A 91 -6.28 -10.46 -0.94
C HIS A 91 -7.59 -9.69 -1.12
N THR A 92 -8.31 -9.38 -0.03
CA THR A 92 -9.51 -8.54 -0.05
C THR A 92 -9.20 -7.14 -0.57
N PHE A 93 -8.11 -6.52 -0.09
CA PHE A 93 -7.66 -5.21 -0.59
C PHE A 93 -7.28 -5.27 -2.07
N ARG A 94 -6.52 -6.30 -2.48
CA ARG A 94 -6.12 -6.47 -3.88
C ARG A 94 -7.34 -6.66 -4.81
N ARG A 95 -8.34 -7.42 -4.39
CA ARG A 95 -9.60 -7.59 -5.12
C ARG A 95 -10.35 -6.26 -5.20
N ALA A 96 -10.51 -5.55 -4.08
CA ALA A 96 -11.19 -4.26 -4.05
C ALA A 96 -10.53 -3.24 -4.99
N ALA A 97 -9.19 -3.12 -4.95
CA ALA A 97 -8.45 -2.27 -5.87
C ALA A 97 -8.68 -2.67 -7.34
N GLY A 98 -8.68 -3.97 -7.65
CA GLY A 98 -8.97 -4.46 -8.99
C GLY A 98 -10.36 -4.11 -9.50
N ILE A 99 -11.40 -4.28 -8.67
CA ILE A 99 -12.77 -3.90 -8.99
C ILE A 99 -12.87 -2.39 -9.26
N VAL A 100 -12.28 -1.60 -8.37
CA VAL A 100 -12.28 -0.13 -8.44
C VAL A 100 -11.62 0.35 -9.73
N ILE A 101 -10.46 -0.19 -10.08
CA ILE A 101 -9.79 0.16 -11.34
C ILE A 101 -10.60 -0.31 -12.54
N ALA A 102 -11.08 -1.56 -12.54
CA ALA A 102 -11.82 -2.11 -13.66
C ALA A 102 -13.12 -1.35 -13.96
N ARG A 103 -13.79 -0.84 -12.92
CA ARG A 103 -15.00 0.00 -13.07
C ARG A 103 -14.70 1.40 -13.59
N ALA A 104 -13.52 1.95 -13.27
CA ALA A 104 -13.13 3.29 -13.72
C ALA A 104 -12.44 3.29 -15.09
N THR A 105 -11.87 2.16 -15.50
CA THR A 105 -11.20 2.00 -16.79
C THR A 105 -11.73 0.75 -17.50
N ASP A 106 -11.10 -0.39 -17.27
CA ASP A 106 -11.36 -1.67 -17.92
C ASP A 106 -10.56 -2.79 -17.22
N ALA A 107 -10.92 -4.04 -17.50
CA ALA A 107 -10.30 -5.21 -16.89
C ALA A 107 -8.84 -5.44 -17.32
N GLU A 108 -8.42 -4.92 -18.47
CA GLU A 108 -7.06 -5.07 -19.01
C GLU A 108 -6.09 -4.14 -18.27
N THR A 109 -6.45 -2.87 -18.13
CA THR A 109 -5.73 -1.90 -17.29
C THR A 109 -5.66 -2.36 -15.84
N ALA A 110 -6.75 -2.92 -15.30
CA ALA A 110 -6.74 -3.49 -13.95
C ALA A 110 -5.80 -4.69 -13.81
N ALA A 111 -5.74 -5.57 -14.82
CA ALA A 111 -4.80 -6.69 -14.86
C ALA A 111 -3.35 -6.21 -14.90
N GLU A 112 -3.04 -5.20 -15.72
CA GLU A 112 -1.71 -4.60 -15.83
C GLU A 112 -1.25 -4.01 -14.49
N VAL A 113 -2.08 -3.16 -13.87
CA VAL A 113 -1.77 -2.53 -12.58
C VAL A 113 -1.56 -3.56 -11.48
N LEU A 114 -2.36 -4.62 -11.47
CA LEU A 114 -2.21 -5.67 -10.48
C LEU A 114 -1.05 -6.62 -10.81
N GLY A 115 -0.60 -6.71 -12.06
CA GLY A 115 0.38 -7.71 -12.50
C GLY A 115 -0.20 -9.13 -12.56
N ASN A 116 -1.47 -9.26 -12.96
CA ASN A 116 -2.15 -10.54 -13.21
C ASN A 116 -2.52 -10.64 -14.70
N SER A 117 -2.91 -11.82 -15.19
CA SER A 117 -3.43 -11.94 -16.57
C SER A 117 -4.82 -11.30 -16.71
N ALA A 118 -5.11 -10.75 -17.89
CA ALA A 118 -6.41 -10.15 -18.22
C ALA A 118 -7.59 -11.12 -18.03
N GLU A 119 -7.38 -12.41 -18.27
CA GLU A 119 -8.39 -13.46 -18.06
C GLU A 119 -8.79 -13.59 -16.57
N ILE A 120 -7.82 -13.53 -15.66
CA ILE A 120 -8.07 -13.54 -14.20
C ILE A 120 -8.81 -12.26 -13.78
N ALA A 121 -8.48 -11.11 -14.38
CA ALA A 121 -9.18 -9.86 -14.09
C ALA A 121 -10.63 -9.85 -14.58
N ARG A 122 -10.87 -10.27 -15.84
CA ARG A 122 -12.22 -10.36 -16.42
C ARG A 122 -13.14 -11.27 -15.60
N LYS A 123 -12.64 -12.42 -15.15
CA LYS A 123 -13.39 -13.38 -14.31
C LYS A 123 -13.78 -12.83 -12.94
N HIS A 124 -12.99 -11.90 -12.38
CA HIS A 124 -13.15 -11.47 -10.99
C HIS A 124 -13.71 -10.05 -10.83
N TYR A 125 -13.70 -9.22 -11.87
CA TYR A 125 -13.99 -7.79 -11.75
C TYR A 125 -15.11 -7.28 -12.67
N ILE A 126 -15.56 -8.07 -13.65
CA ILE A 126 -16.67 -7.69 -14.52
C ILE A 126 -17.98 -8.15 -13.88
N GLU A 127 -18.60 -7.25 -13.12
CA GLU A 127 -20.06 -7.13 -13.12
C GLU A 127 -20.41 -5.98 -14.08
N PRO A 128 -21.41 -6.13 -14.95
CA PRO A 128 -21.76 -5.07 -15.90
C PRO A 128 -22.47 -3.95 -15.15
N ASP A 129 -21.86 -2.78 -15.05
CA ASP A 129 -22.62 -1.52 -15.07
C ASP A 129 -21.77 -0.29 -15.42
N GLU A 130 -22.43 0.56 -16.21
CA GLU A 130 -22.16 1.89 -16.78
C GLU A 130 -20.72 2.44 -16.90
N PRO A 131 -20.28 2.85 -18.12
CA PRO A 131 -18.97 3.45 -18.33
C PRO A 131 -18.92 4.87 -17.75
N MET A 132 -18.23 5.03 -16.62
CA MET A 132 -17.86 6.33 -16.09
C MET A 132 -16.68 6.92 -16.87
N PRO A 133 -16.65 8.24 -17.12
CA PRO A 133 -15.62 8.87 -17.94
C PRO A 133 -14.22 8.74 -17.32
N ILE A 134 -13.28 8.41 -18.20
CA ILE A 134 -11.89 8.02 -17.94
C ILE A 134 -11.18 9.03 -17.04
N VAL A 135 -10.80 8.59 -15.84
CA VAL A 135 -9.80 9.27 -15.02
C VAL A 135 -8.81 8.22 -14.52
N THR A 136 -7.52 8.49 -14.72
CA THR A 136 -6.36 7.62 -14.43
C THR A 136 -6.56 6.76 -13.17
N PRO A 137 -6.26 5.44 -13.16
CA PRO A 137 -6.50 4.55 -12.01
C PRO A 137 -6.07 5.10 -10.64
N ALA A 138 -4.95 5.84 -10.60
CA ALA A 138 -4.47 6.50 -9.38
C ALA A 138 -5.43 7.57 -8.83
N LEU A 139 -6.15 8.30 -9.69
CA LEU A 139 -7.18 9.26 -9.31
C LEU A 139 -8.42 8.56 -8.75
N HIS A 140 -8.80 7.41 -9.31
CA HIS A 140 -9.92 6.66 -8.78
C HIS A 140 -9.59 6.00 -7.43
N LEU A 141 -8.37 5.47 -7.26
CA LEU A 141 -7.91 5.04 -5.94
C LEU A 141 -7.81 6.19 -4.94
N LYS A 142 -7.44 7.40 -5.39
CA LYS A 142 -7.43 8.60 -4.54
C LYS A 142 -8.83 8.96 -4.05
N SER A 143 -9.89 8.73 -4.83
CA SER A 143 -11.27 9.02 -4.38
C SER A 143 -11.71 8.14 -3.20
N LEU A 144 -11.09 6.97 -3.02
CA LEU A 144 -11.34 6.05 -1.92
C LEU A 144 -10.48 6.31 -0.68
N ALA A 145 -9.50 7.21 -0.78
CA ALA A 145 -8.69 7.59 0.37
C ALA A 145 -9.60 8.17 1.46
N PRO A 146 -9.34 7.88 2.74
CA PRO A 146 -9.99 8.59 3.84
C PRO A 146 -9.85 10.09 3.61
N ARG A 147 -10.98 10.82 3.64
CA ARG A 147 -10.93 12.28 3.56
C ARG A 147 -10.13 12.76 4.76
N PRO A 148 -9.14 13.67 4.60
CA PRO A 148 -8.41 14.20 5.74
C PRO A 148 -9.44 14.70 6.74
N ALA A 149 -9.33 14.23 7.99
CA ALA A 149 -10.16 14.74 9.06
C ALA A 149 -9.98 16.28 9.06
N PRO A 150 -11.06 17.07 9.23
CA PRO A 150 -10.88 18.48 9.54
C PRO A 150 -9.92 18.53 10.72
N THR A 151 -8.85 19.31 10.59
CA THR A 151 -7.80 19.43 11.61
C THR A 151 -8.47 19.67 12.95
N SER A 152 -8.49 18.63 13.79
CA SER A 152 -8.96 18.76 15.16
C SER A 152 -8.02 19.75 15.85
N LYS A 153 -8.56 20.56 16.76
CA LYS A 153 -7.76 21.45 17.62
C LYS A 153 -6.69 20.71 18.44
N ASP A 154 -6.72 19.38 18.45
CA ASP A 154 -5.73 18.53 19.11
C ASP A 154 -4.31 18.59 18.48
N ASP A 155 -4.15 19.08 17.24
CA ASP A 155 -2.83 19.32 16.64
C ASP A 155 -2.11 20.55 17.25
N GLU A 156 -2.82 21.39 18.02
CA GLU A 156 -2.26 22.54 18.75
C GLU A 156 -1.21 22.11 19.80
N TRP A 157 -1.25 20.86 20.27
CA TRP A 157 -0.24 20.30 21.18
C TRP A 157 1.13 20.13 20.52
N ARG A 158 1.21 19.88 19.20
CA ARG A 158 2.48 19.70 18.49
C ARG A 158 3.21 21.01 18.17
N SER A 159 2.53 22.15 18.32
CA SER A 159 3.05 23.46 17.93
C SER A 159 3.42 24.37 19.11
N ARG A 160 3.37 23.88 20.36
CA ARG A 160 3.91 24.64 21.49
C ARG A 160 5.44 24.53 21.50
N PRO A 161 6.19 25.63 21.33
CA PRO A 161 7.63 25.58 21.59
C PRO A 161 7.86 25.23 23.06
N ALA A 162 8.86 24.40 23.34
CA ALA A 162 9.28 24.09 24.69
C ALA A 162 9.60 25.41 25.44
N SER A 163 8.96 25.63 26.59
CA SER A 163 9.33 26.72 27.49
C SER A 163 10.83 26.59 27.82
N PRO A 164 11.62 27.66 27.71
CA PRO A 164 12.99 27.62 28.16
C PRO A 164 13.00 27.39 29.68
N ALA A 165 13.77 26.39 30.11
CA ALA A 165 14.16 26.19 31.49
C ALA A 165 14.97 27.39 31.98
N GLY A 166 14.85 27.69 33.28
CA GLY A 166 15.18 28.98 33.86
C GLY A 166 16.66 29.36 33.91
N GLU A 167 16.83 30.68 33.97
CA GLU A 167 17.91 31.48 34.56
C GLU A 167 17.12 32.62 35.28
N GLU A 168 17.26 32.97 36.56
CA GLU A 168 18.22 32.78 37.65
C GLU A 168 17.46 32.65 38.99
#